data_AF-A0A497N137-F1
#
_entry.id   AF-A0A497N137-F1
#
_cell.length_a   1.000
_cell.length_b   1.000
_cell.length_c   1.000
_cell.angle_alpha   90.00
_cell.angle_beta   90.00
_cell.angle_gamma   90.00
#
_symmetry.space_group_name_H-M   'P 1'
#
loop_
_entity.id
_entity.type
_entity.pdbx_description
1 polymer ?
#
loop_
_entity_poly.entity_id
_entity_poly.type
_entity_poly.pdbx_seq_one_letter_code
_entity_poly.pdbx_strand_id
1 'polypeptide(L)'
;MTEQVSQSQKDSVTQHHNVELLAELVKTYDDIQKVRIAVGNRTVPRCRLLCTKKQVKKGGVKRPCPYPDRECKDCEYWETKVHPIVLQIHKSLLSDEKAITKFLKDWVEDLPIWQQWLKHVKGVGAVLTAKLIAYSGDIRRFSTVGKYWAYFGQAPGQVRRKGEKANYSPVRKAFAWNLSESLIKAGGIYAEIYRIRAEYELTKGVSPTHARNRARRYVRKLFLQHFYAKSKELLGLPYDLPEIIGKEGHKHYIPPLRDDVPKETYKDMLNYLREKWLGNHRTAENHYDGV
;
A
#
# COMPACT_ATOMS: atom_id res chain seq x y z
N MET A 1 -26.39 -16.49 -40.13
CA MET A 1 -25.71 -15.18 -39.97
C MET A 1 -25.14 -15.15 -38.56
N THR A 2 -23.91 -15.63 -38.40
CA THR A 2 -23.23 -15.70 -37.11
C THR A 2 -22.18 -14.60 -37.07
N GLU A 3 -22.33 -13.71 -36.09
CA GLU A 3 -21.59 -12.47 -35.91
C GLU A 3 -20.06 -12.66 -35.91
N GLN A 4 -19.37 -11.94 -36.78
CA GLN A 4 -17.94 -11.76 -36.70
C GLN A 4 -17.62 -10.78 -35.57
N VAL A 5 -17.42 -11.30 -34.36
CA VAL A 5 -16.87 -10.53 -33.24
C VAL A 5 -15.47 -10.04 -33.61
N SER A 6 -15.28 -8.72 -33.64
CA SER A 6 -14.03 -8.05 -34.03
C SER A 6 -12.83 -8.47 -33.15
N GLN A 7 -11.62 -8.46 -33.71
CA GLN A 7 -10.39 -8.85 -33.00
C GLN A 7 -10.18 -8.04 -31.70
N SER A 8 -10.52 -6.74 -31.72
CA SER A 8 -10.48 -5.87 -30.54
C SER A 8 -11.43 -6.32 -29.42
N GLN A 9 -12.61 -6.84 -29.76
CA GLN A 9 -13.55 -7.40 -28.77
C GLN A 9 -13.01 -8.72 -28.20
N LYS A 10 -12.40 -9.59 -29.02
CA LYS A 10 -11.77 -10.84 -28.56
C LYS A 10 -10.57 -10.60 -27.65
N ASP A 11 -9.72 -9.61 -27.96
CA ASP A 11 -8.56 -9.24 -27.14
C ASP A 11 -9.00 -8.63 -25.80
N SER A 12 -10.06 -7.83 -25.80
CA SER A 12 -10.60 -7.24 -24.56
C SER A 12 -11.25 -8.26 -23.63
N VAL A 13 -11.96 -9.26 -24.16
CA VAL A 13 -12.56 -10.36 -23.38
C VAL A 13 -11.48 -11.28 -22.81
N THR A 14 -10.45 -11.60 -23.61
CA THR A 14 -9.32 -12.43 -23.17
C THR A 14 -8.49 -11.73 -22.09
N GLN A 15 -8.21 -10.43 -22.26
CA GLN A 15 -7.54 -9.63 -21.23
C GLN A 15 -8.40 -9.52 -19.95
N HIS A 16 -9.72 -9.36 -20.06
CA HIS A 16 -10.61 -9.32 -18.92
C HIS A 16 -10.63 -10.64 -18.15
N HIS A 17 -10.73 -11.77 -18.87
CA HIS A 17 -10.71 -13.11 -18.28
C HIS A 17 -9.39 -13.39 -17.54
N ASN A 18 -8.26 -12.98 -18.12
CA ASN A 18 -6.95 -13.11 -17.49
C ASN A 18 -6.83 -12.29 -16.18
N VAL A 19 -7.47 -11.13 -16.10
CA VAL A 19 -7.46 -10.28 -14.88
C VAL A 19 -8.36 -10.87 -13.79
N GLU A 20 -9.47 -11.52 -14.14
CA GLU A 20 -10.33 -12.21 -13.17
C GLU A 20 -9.64 -13.42 -12.55
N LEU A 21 -8.98 -14.25 -13.37
CA LEU A 21 -8.16 -15.36 -12.90
C LEU A 21 -7.01 -14.89 -12.01
N LEU A 22 -6.35 -13.79 -12.38
CA LEU A 22 -5.34 -13.16 -11.53
C LEU A 22 -5.92 -12.71 -10.19
N ALA A 23 -7.12 -12.12 -10.18
CA ALA A 23 -7.77 -11.66 -8.96
C ALA A 23 -8.15 -12.83 -8.04
N GLU A 24 -8.54 -13.98 -8.59
CA GLU A 24 -8.73 -15.21 -7.84
C GLU A 24 -7.41 -15.72 -7.24
N LEU A 25 -6.35 -15.80 -8.04
CA LEU A 25 -5.02 -16.23 -7.58
C LEU A 25 -4.47 -15.32 -6.47
N VAL A 26 -4.68 -14.00 -6.57
CA VAL A 26 -4.30 -13.03 -5.54
C VAL A 26 -5.08 -13.23 -4.23
N LYS A 27 -6.37 -13.58 -4.30
CA LYS A 27 -7.14 -13.93 -3.10
C LYS A 27 -6.61 -15.20 -2.47
N THR A 28 -6.34 -16.23 -3.27
CA THR A 28 -5.74 -17.50 -2.82
C THR A 28 -4.38 -17.26 -2.16
N TYR A 29 -3.53 -16.39 -2.73
CA TYR A 29 -2.28 -15.95 -2.11
C TYR A 29 -2.51 -15.31 -0.73
N ASP A 30 -3.46 -14.38 -0.62
CA ASP A 30 -3.77 -13.70 0.65
C ASP A 30 -4.31 -14.68 1.70
N ASP A 31 -5.09 -15.68 1.31
CA ASP A 31 -5.63 -16.69 2.21
C ASP A 31 -4.56 -17.70 2.66
N ILE A 32 -3.71 -18.18 1.76
CA ILE A 32 -2.55 -19.00 2.11
C ILE A 32 -1.64 -18.25 3.06
N GLN A 33 -1.34 -16.98 2.78
CA GLN A 33 -0.48 -16.16 3.65
C GLN A 33 -1.09 -15.99 5.06
N LYS A 34 -2.40 -15.76 5.18
CA LYS A 34 -3.09 -15.68 6.48
C LYS A 34 -3.00 -17.00 7.23
N VAL A 35 -3.31 -18.12 6.58
CA VAL A 35 -3.28 -19.45 7.20
C VAL A 35 -1.86 -19.81 7.59
N ARG A 36 -0.87 -19.56 6.73
CA ARG A 36 0.55 -19.79 7.01
C ARG A 36 1.00 -19.00 8.22
N ILE A 37 0.70 -17.70 8.31
CA ILE A 37 1.06 -16.88 9.48
C ILE A 37 0.38 -17.43 10.74
N ALA A 38 -0.89 -17.83 10.66
CA ALA A 38 -1.61 -18.39 11.79
C ALA A 38 -1.02 -19.73 12.27
N VAL A 39 -0.64 -20.61 11.34
CA VAL A 39 0.02 -21.90 11.65
C VAL A 39 1.43 -21.67 12.18
N GLY A 40 2.22 -20.79 11.55
CA GLY A 40 3.57 -20.44 12.00
C GLY A 40 3.59 -19.83 13.40
N ASN A 41 2.58 -19.03 13.75
CA ASN A 41 2.41 -18.53 15.12
C ASN A 41 2.18 -19.63 16.17
N ARG A 42 1.80 -20.85 15.76
CA ARG A 42 1.69 -22.03 16.64
C ARG A 42 3.00 -22.79 16.77
N THR A 43 3.91 -22.66 15.80
CA THR A 43 5.22 -23.31 15.82
C THR A 43 6.25 -22.51 16.62
N VAL A 44 5.97 -21.23 16.86
CA VAL A 44 6.85 -20.31 17.59
C VAL A 44 6.60 -20.40 19.11
N PRO A 45 7.66 -20.44 19.94
CA PRO A 45 7.53 -20.45 21.39
C PRO A 45 6.81 -19.19 21.89
N ARG A 46 6.05 -19.31 22.99
CA ARG A 46 5.36 -18.16 23.61
C ARG A 46 6.17 -17.65 24.80
N CYS A 47 6.54 -16.37 24.78
CA CYS A 47 7.26 -15.72 25.89
C CYS A 47 6.26 -15.00 26.82
N ARG A 48 6.44 -15.19 28.14
CA ARG A 48 5.59 -14.56 29.19
C ARG A 48 5.81 -13.05 29.30
N LEU A 49 7.02 -12.57 28.96
CA LEU A 49 7.47 -11.19 29.17
C LEU A 49 7.61 -10.37 27.88
N LEU A 50 7.41 -10.97 26.70
CA LEU A 50 7.45 -10.32 25.38
C LEU A 50 8.69 -9.42 25.12
N CYS A 51 9.91 -9.85 25.49
CA CYS A 51 11.25 -9.33 25.07
C CYS A 51 11.45 -7.80 24.92
N THR A 52 10.55 -7.00 25.46
CA THR A 52 10.60 -5.54 25.50
C THR A 52 10.03 -5.19 26.86
N LYS A 53 10.65 -4.25 27.55
CA LYS A 53 10.33 -3.77 28.91
C LYS A 53 8.94 -3.11 29.02
N LYS A 54 7.91 -3.60 28.32
CA LYS A 54 6.51 -3.18 28.46
C LYS A 54 5.71 -4.36 28.97
N GLN A 55 5.46 -4.32 30.27
CA GLN A 55 4.63 -5.25 31.02
C GLN A 55 3.41 -5.64 30.19
N VAL A 56 3.35 -6.91 29.79
CA VAL A 56 2.10 -7.51 29.33
C VAL A 56 1.15 -7.38 30.52
N LYS A 57 0.07 -6.61 30.38
CA LYS A 57 -0.91 -6.45 31.46
C LYS A 57 -1.28 -7.83 32.02
N LYS A 58 -1.32 -8.01 33.34
CA LYS A 58 -1.77 -9.24 34.01
C LYS A 58 -3.08 -9.71 33.35
N GLY A 59 -3.07 -10.90 32.72
CA GLY A 59 -4.20 -11.42 31.93
C GLY A 59 -4.10 -11.25 30.41
N GLY A 60 -3.03 -10.67 29.88
CA GLY A 60 -2.82 -10.49 28.44
C GLY A 60 -2.57 -11.79 27.68
N VAL A 61 -3.22 -11.93 26.52
CA VAL A 61 -3.10 -13.07 25.60
C VAL A 61 -1.63 -13.45 25.36
N LYS A 62 -1.27 -14.72 25.60
CA LYS A 62 0.06 -15.30 25.30
C LYS A 62 0.37 -15.12 23.81
N ARG A 63 1.27 -14.21 23.42
CA ARG A 63 1.66 -13.99 22.01
C ARG A 63 2.91 -14.80 21.64
N PRO A 64 3.10 -15.14 20.35
CA PRO A 64 4.35 -15.72 19.86
C PRO A 64 5.54 -14.81 20.18
N CYS A 65 6.71 -15.39 20.49
CA CYS A 65 7.94 -14.64 20.70
C CYS A 65 8.32 -13.88 19.41
N PRO A 66 8.64 -12.57 19.48
CA PRO A 66 9.12 -11.82 18.31
C PRO A 66 10.54 -12.22 17.88
N TYR A 67 11.30 -12.91 18.74
CA TYR A 67 12.67 -13.35 18.49
C TYR A 67 12.83 -14.84 18.87
N PRO A 68 12.20 -15.76 18.11
CA PRO A 68 12.25 -17.19 18.44
C PRO A 68 13.64 -17.79 18.35
N ASP A 69 14.50 -17.23 17.50
CA ASP A 69 15.84 -17.77 17.20
C ASP A 69 16.93 -17.23 18.16
N ARG A 70 16.55 -16.47 19.19
CA ARG A 70 17.49 -15.86 20.15
C ARG A 70 17.31 -16.47 21.54
N GLU A 71 18.42 -16.84 22.16
CA GLU A 71 18.44 -17.16 23.60
C GLU A 71 18.10 -15.90 24.41
N CYS A 72 16.96 -15.91 25.09
CA CYS A 72 16.52 -14.84 25.98
C CYS A 72 16.73 -15.28 27.43
N LYS A 73 17.83 -14.86 28.05
CA LYS A 73 18.20 -15.20 29.44
C LYS A 73 17.12 -14.81 30.46
N ASP A 74 16.35 -13.75 30.18
CA ASP A 74 15.35 -13.18 31.09
C ASP A 74 13.93 -13.74 30.89
N CYS A 75 13.68 -14.52 29.83
CA CYS A 75 12.36 -15.10 29.57
C CYS A 75 12.40 -16.61 29.78
N GLU A 76 11.70 -17.10 30.81
CA GLU A 76 11.34 -18.50 30.91
C GLU A 76 10.40 -18.84 29.74
N TYR A 77 10.95 -19.46 28.71
CA TYR A 77 10.16 -19.93 27.56
C TYR A 77 9.21 -21.02 28.04
N TRP A 78 7.95 -20.93 27.63
CA TRP A 78 7.10 -22.11 27.64
C TRP A 78 7.56 -22.97 26.46
N GLU A 79 8.15 -24.13 26.74
CA GLU A 79 8.41 -25.13 25.72
C GLU A 79 7.07 -25.46 25.06
N THR A 80 6.89 -24.96 23.85
CA THR A 80 5.65 -25.20 23.11
C THR A 80 5.84 -26.56 22.46
N LYS A 81 5.17 -27.58 22.99
CA LYS A 81 5.12 -28.89 22.33
C LYS A 81 4.39 -28.71 20.99
N VAL A 82 5.15 -28.72 19.89
CA VAL A 82 4.61 -28.63 18.54
C VAL A 82 4.53 -30.03 17.95
N HIS A 83 3.35 -30.44 17.52
CA HIS A 83 3.18 -31.71 16.83
C HIS A 83 3.89 -31.67 15.45
N PRO A 84 4.67 -32.69 15.04
CA PRO A 84 5.40 -32.71 13.77
C PRO A 84 4.56 -32.37 12.53
N ILE A 85 3.30 -32.84 12.49
CA ILE A 85 2.33 -32.52 11.42
C ILE A 85 2.14 -31.00 11.26
N VAL A 86 2.13 -30.22 12.34
CA VAL A 86 1.96 -28.76 12.27
C VAL A 86 3.15 -28.11 11.56
N LEU A 87 4.37 -28.61 11.81
CA LEU A 87 5.58 -28.16 11.10
C LEU A 87 5.51 -28.51 9.61
N GLN A 88 5.03 -29.72 9.28
CA GLN A 88 4.85 -30.14 7.89
C GLN A 88 3.82 -29.28 7.15
N ILE A 89 2.67 -29.00 7.77
CA ILE A 89 1.64 -28.11 7.20
C ILE A 89 2.22 -26.72 6.96
N HIS A 90 2.94 -26.15 7.93
CA HIS A 90 3.57 -24.83 7.76
C HIS A 90 4.55 -24.81 6.58
N LYS A 91 5.36 -25.87 6.43
CA LYS A 91 6.30 -26.01 5.30
C LYS A 91 5.57 -26.12 3.96
N SER A 92 4.48 -26.88 3.89
CA SER A 92 3.64 -26.97 2.67
C SER A 92 3.09 -25.61 2.28
N LEU A 93 2.45 -24.90 3.22
CA LEU A 93 1.90 -23.56 2.97
C LEU A 93 2.96 -22.55 2.51
N LEU A 94 4.18 -22.65 3.03
CA LEU A 94 5.30 -21.83 2.58
C LEU A 94 5.72 -22.17 1.14
N SER A 95 5.70 -23.44 0.76
CA SER A 95 5.96 -23.90 -0.60
C SER A 95 4.90 -23.37 -1.56
N ASP A 96 3.62 -23.48 -1.19
CA ASP A 96 2.50 -23.00 -1.99
C ASP A 96 2.54 -21.47 -2.17
N GLU A 97 2.84 -20.72 -1.09
CA GLU A 97 3.02 -19.27 -1.18
C GLU A 97 4.17 -18.89 -2.13
N LYS A 98 5.29 -19.64 -2.10
CA LYS A 98 6.43 -19.44 -3.01
C LYS A 98 6.08 -19.75 -4.46
N ALA A 99 5.33 -20.81 -4.72
CA ALA A 99 4.88 -21.18 -6.06
C ALA A 99 4.02 -20.07 -6.67
N ILE A 100 3.03 -19.57 -5.92
CA ILE A 100 2.20 -18.45 -6.37
C ILE A 100 3.03 -17.18 -6.54
N THR A 101 3.93 -16.89 -5.60
CA THR A 101 4.85 -15.73 -5.69
C THR A 101 5.68 -15.76 -6.96
N LYS A 102 6.19 -16.94 -7.36
CA LYS A 102 6.96 -17.12 -8.59
C LYS A 102 6.09 -16.81 -9.80
N PHE A 103 4.91 -17.42 -9.89
CA PHE A 103 3.98 -17.15 -10.98
C PHE A 103 3.63 -15.65 -11.09
N LEU A 104 3.31 -14.99 -9.98
CA LEU A 104 2.97 -13.56 -9.98
C LEU A 104 4.15 -12.68 -10.40
N LYS A 105 5.39 -13.09 -10.12
CA LYS A 105 6.59 -12.38 -10.59
C LYS A 105 6.71 -12.50 -12.10
N ASP A 106 6.71 -13.73 -12.60
CA ASP A 106 6.86 -14.02 -14.02
C ASP A 106 5.76 -13.30 -14.84
N TRP A 107 4.52 -13.34 -14.36
CA TRP A 107 3.39 -12.64 -15.00
C TRP A 107 3.53 -11.11 -15.04
N VAL A 108 4.12 -10.49 -14.00
CA VAL A 108 4.28 -9.04 -13.93
C VAL A 108 5.42 -8.54 -14.82
N GLU A 109 6.46 -9.35 -15.06
CA GLU A 109 7.61 -8.95 -15.86
C GLU A 109 7.21 -8.55 -17.28
N ASP A 110 6.20 -9.18 -17.89
CA ASP A 110 5.79 -8.86 -19.26
C ASP A 110 4.94 -7.59 -19.38
N LEU A 111 4.56 -6.96 -18.27
CA LEU A 111 3.60 -5.86 -18.28
C LEU A 111 4.27 -4.51 -18.60
N PRO A 112 3.72 -3.72 -19.55
CA PRO A 112 4.26 -2.40 -19.87
C PRO A 112 4.35 -1.46 -18.67
N ILE A 113 3.34 -1.48 -17.78
CA ILE A 113 3.33 -0.63 -16.58
C ILE A 113 4.42 -1.00 -15.57
N TRP A 114 4.80 -2.28 -15.52
CA TRP A 114 5.91 -2.75 -14.71
C TRP A 114 7.23 -2.26 -15.27
N GLN A 115 7.47 -2.53 -16.57
CA GLN A 115 8.70 -2.19 -17.25
C GLN A 115 8.97 -0.68 -17.30
N GLN A 116 7.93 0.12 -17.55
CA GLN A 116 8.08 1.57 -17.70
C GLN A 116 8.10 2.32 -16.36
N TRP A 117 7.52 1.77 -15.29
CA TRP A 117 7.34 2.55 -14.06
C TRP A 117 7.46 1.76 -12.76
N LEU A 118 6.60 0.77 -12.50
CA LEU A 118 6.45 0.21 -11.15
C LEU A 118 7.72 -0.45 -10.61
N LYS A 119 8.53 -1.10 -11.47
CA LYS A 119 9.79 -1.74 -11.05
C LYS A 119 10.82 -0.74 -10.49
N HIS A 120 10.66 0.53 -10.83
CA HIS A 120 11.56 1.61 -10.43
C HIS A 120 11.11 2.31 -9.14
N VAL A 121 10.00 1.89 -8.51
CA VAL A 121 9.50 2.51 -7.27
C VAL A 121 9.89 1.67 -6.06
N LYS A 122 10.65 2.24 -5.14
CA LYS A 122 11.03 1.57 -3.89
C LYS A 122 9.80 1.27 -3.04
N GLY A 123 9.69 0.02 -2.60
CA GLY A 123 8.56 -0.47 -1.82
C GLY A 123 7.42 -1.06 -2.66
N VAL A 124 7.54 -1.11 -3.99
CA VAL A 124 6.57 -1.77 -4.86
C VAL A 124 7.23 -2.93 -5.61
N GLY A 125 7.15 -4.13 -5.01
CA GLY A 125 7.62 -5.36 -5.65
C GLY A 125 6.56 -6.02 -6.54
N ALA A 126 6.97 -6.99 -7.35
CA ALA A 126 6.10 -7.67 -8.32
C ALA A 126 4.80 -8.25 -7.71
N VAL A 127 4.84 -8.87 -6.52
CA VAL A 127 3.62 -9.35 -5.84
C VAL A 127 2.66 -8.19 -5.52
N LEU A 128 3.19 -7.05 -5.06
CA LEU A 128 2.38 -5.88 -4.75
C LEU A 128 1.81 -5.25 -6.03
N THR A 129 2.56 -5.27 -7.12
CA THR A 129 2.11 -4.89 -8.47
C THR A 129 0.98 -5.79 -8.95
N ALA A 130 1.14 -7.12 -8.87
CA ALA A 130 0.10 -8.07 -9.27
C ALA A 130 -1.19 -7.85 -8.47
N LYS A 131 -1.08 -7.66 -7.15
CA LYS A 131 -2.20 -7.28 -6.29
C LYS A 131 -2.84 -5.96 -6.68
N LEU A 132 -2.04 -4.95 -7.00
CA LEU A 132 -2.53 -3.65 -7.44
C LEU A 132 -3.38 -3.83 -8.70
N ILE A 133 -2.86 -4.52 -9.72
CA ILE A 133 -3.57 -4.74 -10.99
C ILE A 133 -4.84 -5.56 -10.79
N ALA A 134 -4.75 -6.67 -10.05
CA ALA A 134 -5.90 -7.51 -9.70
C ALA A 134 -6.99 -6.72 -8.95
N TYR A 135 -6.61 -5.87 -8.00
CA TYR A 135 -7.56 -5.08 -7.22
C TYR A 135 -8.09 -3.87 -7.96
N SER A 136 -7.36 -3.33 -8.93
CA SER A 136 -7.81 -2.26 -9.80
C SER A 136 -8.79 -2.74 -10.86
N GLY A 137 -8.60 -3.96 -11.37
CA GLY A 137 -9.33 -4.46 -12.52
C GLY A 137 -9.12 -3.58 -13.75
N ASP A 138 -10.12 -3.50 -14.60
CA ASP A 138 -10.07 -2.65 -15.79
C ASP A 138 -10.13 -1.15 -15.43
N ILE A 139 -9.03 -0.44 -15.69
CA ILE A 139 -8.90 1.00 -15.43
C ILE A 139 -9.85 1.86 -16.29
N ARG A 140 -10.32 1.34 -17.43
CA ARG A 140 -11.23 2.04 -18.36
C ARG A 140 -12.55 2.41 -17.70
N ARG A 141 -12.97 1.62 -16.70
CA ARG A 141 -14.22 1.82 -15.94
C ARG A 141 -14.24 3.11 -15.14
N PHE A 142 -13.08 3.70 -14.86
CA PHE A 142 -12.98 4.92 -14.09
C PHE A 142 -12.79 6.11 -15.05
N SER A 143 -13.76 7.02 -15.05
CA SER A 143 -13.68 8.26 -15.82
C SER A 143 -12.80 9.31 -15.14
N THR A 144 -12.73 9.31 -13.79
CA THR A 144 -11.92 10.24 -13.01
C THR A 144 -11.15 9.52 -11.91
N VAL A 145 -10.02 10.10 -11.48
CA VAL A 145 -9.23 9.60 -10.35
C VAL A 145 -10.03 9.55 -9.05
N GLY A 146 -11.02 10.45 -8.88
CA GLY A 146 -11.91 10.44 -7.72
C GLY A 146 -12.75 9.17 -7.61
N LYS A 147 -13.28 8.67 -8.75
CA LYS A 147 -13.99 7.38 -8.80
C LYS A 147 -13.05 6.22 -8.48
N TYR A 148 -11.82 6.27 -8.98
CA TYR A 148 -10.79 5.27 -8.66
C TYR A 148 -10.42 5.26 -7.16
N TRP A 149 -10.28 6.43 -6.54
CA TRP A 149 -10.09 6.54 -5.10
C TRP A 149 -11.27 5.99 -4.31
N ALA A 150 -12.52 6.28 -4.72
CA ALA A 150 -13.71 5.72 -4.07
C ALA A 150 -13.72 4.18 -4.12
N TYR A 151 -13.28 3.61 -5.24
CA TYR A 151 -13.18 2.16 -5.43
C TYR A 151 -12.20 1.48 -4.45
N PHE A 152 -11.11 2.19 -4.09
CA PHE A 152 -10.12 1.78 -3.08
C PHE A 152 -10.46 2.23 -1.65
N GLY A 153 -11.65 2.76 -1.39
CA GLY A 153 -12.05 3.20 -0.05
C GLY A 153 -11.32 4.48 0.43
N GLN A 154 -10.84 5.31 -0.51
CA GLN A 154 -10.03 6.51 -0.26
C GLN A 154 -10.79 7.83 -0.39
N ALA A 155 -12.03 7.81 -0.85
CA ALA A 155 -12.86 9.00 -0.91
C ALA A 155 -13.25 9.49 0.51
N PRO A 156 -13.59 10.78 0.69
CA PRO A 156 -14.13 11.28 1.96
C PRO A 156 -15.37 10.49 2.40
N GLY A 157 -15.61 10.39 3.71
CA GLY A 157 -16.82 9.76 4.26
C GLY A 157 -16.89 8.23 4.22
N GLN A 158 -15.91 7.55 3.62
CA GLN A 158 -15.89 6.08 3.54
C GLN A 158 -15.44 5.44 4.86
N VAL A 159 -16.28 5.47 5.89
CA VAL A 159 -16.05 4.89 7.22
C VAL A 159 -17.00 3.71 7.43
N ARG A 160 -16.58 2.67 8.17
CA ARG A 160 -17.51 1.59 8.54
C ARG A 160 -18.35 2.07 9.72
N ARG A 161 -19.67 1.96 9.61
CA ARG A 161 -20.61 2.21 10.69
C ARG A 161 -21.28 0.90 11.08
N LYS A 162 -21.52 0.71 12.37
CA LYS A 162 -22.16 -0.52 12.89
C LYS A 162 -23.58 -0.58 12.33
N GLY A 163 -23.97 -1.73 11.79
CA GLY A 163 -25.30 -1.92 11.19
C GLY A 163 -25.43 -1.49 9.72
N GLU A 164 -24.43 -0.79 9.16
CA GLU A 164 -24.47 -0.31 7.77
C GLU A 164 -23.55 -1.13 6.85
N LYS A 165 -24.02 -1.40 5.63
CA LYS A 165 -23.18 -1.96 4.57
C LYS A 165 -22.19 -0.89 4.10
N ALA A 166 -20.91 -1.21 4.07
CA ALA A 166 -19.88 -0.28 3.59
C ALA A 166 -20.04 -0.06 2.07
N ASN A 167 -19.95 1.19 1.63
CA ASN A 167 -19.97 1.57 0.21
C ASN A 167 -18.61 1.40 -0.50
N TYR A 168 -17.70 0.61 0.07
CA TYR A 168 -16.38 0.32 -0.48
C TYR A 168 -15.93 -1.08 -0.09
N SER A 169 -14.96 -1.63 -0.83
CA SER A 169 -14.34 -2.92 -0.49
C SER A 169 -13.34 -2.76 0.67
N PRO A 170 -13.57 -3.42 1.83
CA PRO A 170 -12.63 -3.37 2.96
C PRO A 170 -11.24 -3.94 2.59
N VAL A 171 -11.21 -4.96 1.72
CA VAL A 171 -9.97 -5.60 1.24
C VAL A 171 -9.12 -4.60 0.46
N ARG A 172 -9.70 -3.90 -0.53
CA ARG A 172 -8.95 -2.89 -1.30
C ARG A 172 -8.47 -1.73 -0.44
N LYS A 173 -9.28 -1.32 0.55
CA LYS A 173 -8.89 -0.24 1.47
C LYS A 173 -7.72 -0.66 2.38
N ALA A 174 -7.73 -1.90 2.87
CA ALA A 174 -6.62 -2.48 3.63
C ALA A 174 -5.38 -2.65 2.76
N PHE A 175 -5.52 -3.13 1.52
CA PHE A 175 -4.44 -3.20 0.55
C PHE A 175 -3.81 -1.83 0.31
N ALA A 176 -4.60 -0.80 0.05
CA ALA A 176 -4.08 0.54 -0.21
C ALA A 176 -3.32 1.09 1.01
N TRP A 177 -3.75 0.74 2.24
CA TRP A 177 -2.98 1.03 3.45
C TRP A 177 -1.62 0.32 3.44
N ASN A 178 -1.59 -0.99 3.20
CA ASN A 178 -0.36 -1.78 3.16
C ASN A 178 0.60 -1.30 2.06
N LEU A 179 0.07 -0.91 0.90
CA LEU A 179 0.82 -0.29 -0.19
C LEU A 179 1.54 0.98 0.28
N SER A 180 0.82 1.90 0.94
CA SER A 180 1.44 3.12 1.47
C SER A 180 2.44 2.85 2.60
N GLU A 181 2.20 1.86 3.44
CA GLU A 181 3.16 1.42 4.46
C GLU A 181 4.45 0.91 3.83
N SER A 182 4.35 0.12 2.75
CA SER A 182 5.50 -0.40 2.02
C SER A 182 6.33 0.73 1.41
N LEU A 183 5.67 1.68 0.73
CA LEU A 183 6.31 2.87 0.16
C LEU A 183 7.08 3.69 1.22
N ILE A 184 6.46 3.93 2.38
CA ILE A 184 7.06 4.74 3.45
C ILE A 184 8.26 4.01 4.08
N LYS A 185 8.11 2.70 4.36
CA LYS A 185 9.17 1.90 4.99
C LYS A 185 10.38 1.69 4.07
N ALA A 186 10.16 1.64 2.77
CA ALA A 186 11.24 1.48 1.79
C ALA A 186 12.13 2.72 1.65
N GLY A 187 11.70 3.89 2.15
CA GLY A 187 12.55 5.09 2.23
C GLY A 187 12.85 5.79 0.90
N GLY A 188 12.05 5.53 -0.14
CA GLY A 188 12.17 6.16 -1.46
C GLY A 188 11.58 7.58 -1.53
N ILE A 189 11.37 8.08 -2.75
CA ILE A 189 10.85 9.43 -3.03
C ILE A 189 9.45 9.66 -2.44
N TYR A 190 8.57 8.65 -2.46
CA TYR A 190 7.27 8.73 -1.78
C TYR A 190 7.40 8.87 -0.26
N ALA A 191 8.44 8.28 0.34
CA ALA A 191 8.71 8.44 1.77
C ALA A 191 9.21 9.86 2.11
N GLU A 192 9.87 10.54 1.17
CA GLU A 192 10.25 11.95 1.34
C GLU A 192 9.02 12.87 1.30
N ILE A 193 8.13 12.68 0.32
CA ILE A 193 6.85 13.41 0.27
C ILE A 193 6.03 13.15 1.55
N TYR A 194 6.03 11.90 2.03
CA TYR A 194 5.42 11.55 3.32
C TYR A 194 6.00 12.38 4.48
N ARG A 195 7.33 12.51 4.58
CA ARG A 195 8.01 13.27 5.65
C ARG A 195 7.62 14.75 5.60
N ILE A 196 7.76 15.40 4.44
CA ILE A 196 7.38 16.80 4.26
C ILE A 196 5.89 17.00 4.60
N ARG A 197 5.02 16.09 4.16
CA ARG A 197 3.60 16.18 4.45
C ARG A 197 3.29 15.95 5.93
N ALA A 198 4.01 15.07 6.61
CA ALA A 198 3.81 14.82 8.03
C ALA A 198 4.20 16.04 8.87
N GLU A 199 5.30 16.71 8.53
CA GLU A 199 5.72 17.97 9.14
C GLU A 199 4.66 19.06 8.96
N TYR A 200 4.15 19.23 7.74
CA TYR A 200 3.05 20.16 7.47
C TYR A 200 1.77 19.85 8.24
N GLU A 201 1.42 18.57 8.41
CA GLU A 201 0.24 18.26 9.21
C GLU A 201 0.50 18.56 10.69
N LEU A 202 1.74 18.45 11.21
CA LEU A 202 2.08 18.86 12.57
C LEU A 202 1.91 20.36 12.80
N THR A 203 2.23 21.21 11.83
CA THR A 203 2.04 22.67 11.95
C THR A 203 0.58 23.09 12.16
N LYS A 204 -0.37 22.19 11.89
CA LYS A 204 -1.82 22.39 12.15
C LYS A 204 -2.24 22.04 13.58
N GLY A 205 -1.29 21.80 14.48
CA GLY A 205 -1.57 21.49 15.89
C GLY A 205 -2.21 20.12 16.14
N VAL A 206 -2.16 19.18 15.19
CA VAL A 206 -2.69 17.82 15.41
C VAL A 206 -1.63 16.92 16.03
N SER A 207 -2.08 15.88 16.77
CA SER A 207 -1.13 14.96 17.40
C SER A 207 -0.25 14.22 16.37
N PRO A 208 0.97 13.79 16.74
CA PRO A 208 1.90 13.13 15.82
C PRO A 208 1.34 11.88 15.13
N THR A 209 0.42 11.17 15.77
CA THR A 209 -0.28 10.03 15.16
C THR A 209 -1.25 10.48 14.06
N HIS A 210 -2.02 11.55 14.30
CA HIS A 210 -2.92 12.10 13.29
C HIS A 210 -2.15 12.68 12.11
N ALA A 211 -1.07 13.43 12.35
CA ALA A 211 -0.21 13.98 11.29
C ALA A 211 0.32 12.88 10.37
N ARG A 212 0.92 11.83 10.94
CA ARG A 212 1.42 10.67 10.19
C ARG A 212 0.31 9.95 9.41
N ASN A 213 -0.88 9.77 10.00
CA ASN A 213 -2.00 9.12 9.31
C ASN A 213 -2.54 9.95 8.14
N ARG A 214 -2.60 11.28 8.28
CA ARG A 214 -3.00 12.20 7.21
C ARG A 214 -1.96 12.22 6.08
N ALA A 215 -0.67 12.29 6.41
CA ALA A 215 0.42 12.22 5.45
C ALA A 215 0.46 10.89 4.70
N ARG A 216 0.28 9.75 5.40
CA ARG A 216 0.15 8.44 4.77
C ARG A 216 -1.03 8.38 3.80
N ARG A 217 -2.18 8.91 4.20
CA ARG A 217 -3.36 8.97 3.32
C ARG A 217 -3.07 9.81 2.07
N TYR A 218 -2.34 10.91 2.20
CA TYR A 218 -1.92 11.73 1.07
C TYR A 218 -1.06 10.93 0.08
N VAL A 219 0.00 10.28 0.56
CA VAL A 219 0.93 9.48 -0.25
C VAL A 219 0.21 8.32 -0.94
N ARG A 220 -0.70 7.64 -0.24
CA ARG A 220 -1.54 6.59 -0.80
C ARG A 220 -2.38 7.07 -1.97
N LYS A 221 -3.04 8.23 -1.82
CA LYS A 221 -3.85 8.82 -2.88
C LYS A 221 -3.01 9.26 -4.07
N LEU A 222 -1.85 9.86 -3.80
CA LEU A 222 -0.88 10.28 -4.81
C LEU A 222 -0.38 9.09 -5.63
N PHE A 223 0.01 7.99 -4.98
CA PHE A 223 0.45 6.79 -5.68
C PHE A 223 -0.67 6.17 -6.54
N LEU A 224 -1.89 6.03 -6.00
CA LEU A 224 -3.03 5.52 -6.78
C LEU A 224 -3.35 6.43 -7.97
N GLN A 225 -3.19 7.73 -7.81
CA GLN A 225 -3.34 8.71 -8.87
C GLN A 225 -2.28 8.52 -9.97
N HIS A 226 -1.01 8.34 -9.61
CA HIS A 226 0.05 8.05 -10.58
C HIS A 226 -0.20 6.73 -11.32
N PHE A 227 -0.67 5.70 -10.62
CA PHE A 227 -1.05 4.43 -11.25
C PHE A 227 -2.21 4.59 -12.22
N TYR A 228 -3.25 5.34 -11.85
CA TYR A 228 -4.37 5.65 -12.73
C TYR A 228 -3.90 6.38 -13.99
N ALA A 229 -3.12 7.45 -13.83
CA ALA A 229 -2.58 8.24 -14.93
C ALA A 229 -1.70 7.39 -15.87
N LYS A 230 -0.71 6.67 -15.31
CA LYS A 230 0.20 5.84 -16.12
C LYS A 230 -0.51 4.70 -16.82
N SER A 231 -1.53 4.09 -16.20
CA SER A 231 -2.34 3.05 -16.83
C SER A 231 -3.16 3.61 -18.01
N LYS A 232 -3.72 4.82 -17.89
CA LYS A 232 -4.47 5.48 -18.96
C LYS A 232 -3.55 5.91 -20.11
N GLU A 233 -2.39 6.48 -19.78
CA GLU A 233 -1.32 6.82 -20.73
C GLU A 233 -0.92 5.61 -21.59
N LEU A 234 -0.65 4.47 -20.95
CA LEU A 234 -0.28 3.21 -21.63
C LEU A 234 -1.38 2.66 -22.54
N LEU A 235 -2.64 2.96 -22.24
CA LEU A 235 -3.78 2.57 -23.06
C LEU A 235 -4.12 3.60 -24.15
N GLY A 236 -3.36 4.71 -24.26
CA GLY A 236 -3.66 5.81 -25.17
C GLY A 236 -4.98 6.51 -24.85
N LEU A 237 -5.47 6.41 -23.62
CA LEU A 237 -6.74 6.99 -23.22
C LEU A 237 -6.55 8.41 -22.68
N PRO A 238 -7.46 9.34 -22.99
CA PRO A 238 -7.46 10.62 -22.33
C PRO A 238 -7.69 10.41 -20.83
N TYR A 239 -6.93 11.14 -20.03
CA TYR A 239 -7.15 11.22 -18.60
C TYR A 239 -6.91 12.65 -18.16
N ASP A 240 -7.74 13.12 -17.23
CA ASP A 240 -7.50 14.40 -16.59
C ASP A 240 -6.15 14.34 -15.89
N LEU A 241 -5.21 15.22 -16.27
CA LEU A 241 -3.99 15.42 -15.52
C LEU A 241 -4.41 15.81 -14.08
N PRO A 242 -4.06 14.99 -13.09
CA PRO A 242 -4.70 15.12 -11.79
C PRO A 242 -4.22 16.38 -11.06
N GLU A 243 -5.14 17.31 -10.87
CA GLU A 243 -5.00 18.51 -10.03
C GLU A 243 -4.79 18.12 -8.55
N ILE A 244 -3.73 18.66 -7.92
CA ILE A 244 -3.50 18.45 -6.48
C ILE A 244 -4.35 19.45 -5.68
N ILE A 245 -5.56 18.99 -5.36
CA ILE A 245 -6.49 19.36 -4.28
C ILE A 245 -6.21 20.68 -3.55
N GLY A 246 -7.04 21.67 -3.86
CA GLY A 246 -7.54 22.72 -2.97
C GLY A 246 -8.76 23.37 -3.62
N LYS A 247 -9.75 23.81 -2.81
CA LYS A 247 -11.02 24.37 -3.29
C LYS A 247 -10.89 25.75 -3.97
N GLU A 248 -9.68 26.26 -4.15
CA GLU A 248 -9.38 27.61 -4.62
C GLU A 248 -8.28 27.62 -5.68
N GLY A 249 -8.47 26.87 -6.78
CA GLY A 249 -7.66 26.98 -8.01
C GLY A 249 -6.17 26.62 -7.86
N HIS A 250 -5.77 25.39 -8.19
CA HIS A 250 -4.36 24.95 -8.06
C HIS A 250 -3.84 24.21 -9.31
N LYS A 251 -2.92 24.84 -10.06
CA LYS A 251 -2.26 24.29 -11.27
C LYS A 251 -0.88 23.65 -10.98
N HIS A 252 -0.77 22.61 -10.14
CA HIS A 252 0.52 21.91 -9.99
C HIS A 252 0.37 20.38 -9.96
N TYR A 253 0.96 19.75 -10.96
CA TYR A 253 0.98 18.30 -11.20
C TYR A 253 2.26 17.69 -10.63
N ILE A 254 2.15 16.62 -9.83
CA ILE A 254 3.27 15.76 -9.48
C ILE A 254 3.23 14.57 -10.46
N PRO A 255 4.31 14.33 -11.23
CA PRO A 255 4.36 13.20 -12.16
C PRO A 255 4.56 11.87 -11.43
N PRO A 256 4.27 10.72 -12.07
CA PRO A 256 4.68 9.41 -11.59
C PRO A 256 6.17 9.37 -11.23
N LEU A 257 6.44 9.18 -9.94
CA LEU A 257 7.79 9.24 -9.37
C LEU A 257 8.50 7.89 -9.49
N ARG A 258 9.83 7.92 -9.60
CA ARG A 258 10.70 6.74 -9.65
C ARG A 258 11.91 6.95 -8.73
N ASP A 259 12.54 5.87 -8.30
CA ASP A 259 13.68 5.85 -7.40
C ASP A 259 14.99 5.39 -8.09
N ASP A 260 14.94 5.11 -9.38
CA ASP A 260 16.11 4.75 -10.21
C ASP A 260 16.88 5.98 -10.72
N VAL A 261 16.27 7.17 -10.65
CA VAL A 261 16.91 8.45 -10.95
C VAL A 261 17.52 9.08 -9.68
N PRO A 262 18.56 9.93 -9.81
CA PRO A 262 19.11 10.67 -8.68
C PRO A 262 18.02 11.48 -7.95
N LYS A 263 18.14 11.60 -6.61
CA LYS A 263 17.17 12.36 -5.81
C LYS A 263 17.15 13.83 -6.19
N GLU A 264 18.27 14.33 -6.68
CA GLU A 264 18.50 15.69 -7.17
C GLU A 264 17.53 16.05 -8.30
N THR A 265 17.10 15.08 -9.13
CA THR A 265 16.07 15.25 -10.16
C THR A 265 14.74 15.77 -9.58
N TYR A 266 14.46 15.46 -8.32
CA TYR A 266 13.24 15.88 -7.63
C TYR A 266 13.47 17.07 -6.71
N LYS A 267 14.67 17.65 -6.64
CA LYS A 267 15.03 18.70 -5.66
C LYS A 267 14.09 19.90 -5.77
N ASP A 268 13.85 20.41 -6.96
CA ASP A 268 13.01 21.59 -7.17
C ASP A 268 11.56 21.32 -6.80
N MET A 269 11.02 20.15 -7.19
CA MET A 269 9.69 19.71 -6.77
C MET A 269 9.59 19.58 -5.24
N LEU A 270 10.58 18.97 -4.59
CA LEU A 270 10.58 18.80 -3.14
C LEU A 270 10.71 20.14 -2.40
N ASN A 271 11.54 21.06 -2.90
CA ASN A 271 11.65 22.41 -2.37
C ASN A 271 10.34 23.17 -2.52
N TYR A 272 9.72 23.11 -3.69
CA TYR A 272 8.39 23.68 -3.91
C TYR A 272 7.35 23.11 -2.92
N LEU A 273 7.33 21.80 -2.68
CA LEU A 273 6.42 21.20 -1.71
C LEU A 273 6.70 21.68 -0.28
N ARG A 274 7.97 21.83 0.10
CA ARG A 274 8.37 22.39 1.39
C ARG A 274 7.92 23.84 1.53
N GLU A 275 8.19 24.68 0.54
CA GLU A 275 7.78 26.10 0.54
C GLU A 275 6.26 26.24 0.59
N LYS A 276 5.54 25.52 -0.28
CA LYS A 276 4.07 25.59 -0.33
C LYS A 276 3.41 25.16 0.97
N TRP A 277 3.90 24.10 1.60
CA TRP A 277 3.27 23.57 2.80
C TRP A 277 3.81 24.19 4.09
N LEU A 278 5.11 24.48 4.17
CA LEU A 278 5.78 24.96 5.39
C LEU A 278 6.12 26.46 5.35
N GLY A 279 6.27 27.06 4.17
CA GLY A 279 6.71 28.45 4.00
C GLY A 279 5.80 29.47 4.67
N ASN A 280 4.47 29.27 4.62
CA ASN A 280 3.50 30.16 5.26
C ASN A 280 3.41 30.00 6.80
N HIS A 281 4.09 29.01 7.39
CA HIS A 281 4.02 28.73 8.84
C HIS A 281 5.30 29.15 9.58
N ARG A 282 6.38 29.49 8.87
CA ARG A 282 7.60 30.06 9.47
C ARG A 282 7.51 31.56 9.75
N THR A 283 6.59 32.27 9.09
CA THR A 283 6.38 33.71 9.31
C THR A 283 5.45 34.03 10.48
N ALA A 284 4.81 33.02 11.09
CA ALA A 284 3.88 33.20 12.21
C ALA A 284 4.56 33.16 13.60
N GLU A 285 5.84 32.79 13.69
CA GLU A 285 6.58 32.73 14.97
C GLU A 285 7.34 34.03 15.31
N ASN A 286 7.29 35.08 14.46
CA ASN A 286 7.96 36.36 14.71
C ASN A 286 7.01 37.51 15.16
N HIS A 287 5.80 37.21 15.63
CA HIS A 287 4.83 38.23 16.04
C HIS A 287 4.34 38.13 17.49
N TYR A 288 5.09 37.44 18.35
CA TYR A 288 4.88 37.43 19.80
C TYR A 288 6.21 37.57 20.54
N ASP A 289 6.88 38.70 20.34
CA ASP A 289 7.85 39.26 21.29
C ASP A 289 7.83 40.77 21.09
N GLY A 290 7.05 41.47 21.93
CA GLY A 290 7.02 42.93 21.97
C GLY A 290 5.62 43.56 22.09
N VAL A 291 4.93 43.32 23.20
CA VAL A 291 4.31 44.34 24.10
C VAL A 291 4.23 43.73 25.49
#